data_AF-A0A0R3LZK9-F1
#
_entry.id   AF-A0A0R3LZK9-F1
#
_cell.length_a   1.000
_cell.length_b   1.000
_cell.length_c   1.000
_cell.angle_alpha   90.00
_cell.angle_beta   90.00
_cell.angle_gamma   90.00
#
_symmetry.space_group_name_H-M   'P 1'
#
loop_
_entity.id
_entity.type
_entity.pdbx_description
1 polymer ?
#
loop_
_entity_poly.entity_id
_entity_poly.type
_entity_poly.pdbx_seq_one_letter_code
_entity_poly.pdbx_strand_id
1 'polypeptide(L)'
;MAKYRDDLPQRRGGIFLTDGGMETTLIFHEGIELPHFAAFVLLDSAEGRQQLKQYYASYLAVAREHGVGFVLDSPTWRANPDWGAKLGYDASALKAINVRSIEFLEELRAGWERPGASCVISGAIGPRGDGYKAGNMEADEAEEYHQAQIAAFVEGGADMVTAYTLTGINEAIGIARAARAQRIPAAISFTVETNGRLVKGETLREAIETVDRETEGSPEYFLINCAHPTHFEDALKAGEAWTARIHGVRANASTKSHAELDESVTLDSGDPSDLGRRYLNLRDAFPKMRILGGCCGTDHRHAKAICDACVPPRALSA
;
A
#
# COMPACT_ATOMS: atom_id res chain seq x y z
N MET A 1 -13.29 12.74 -12.30
CA MET A 1 -13.26 13.56 -11.07
C MET A 1 -13.18 12.62 -9.88
N ALA A 2 -12.35 12.93 -8.89
CA ALA A 2 -12.22 12.10 -7.70
C ALA A 2 -13.55 12.00 -6.94
N LYS A 3 -13.86 10.83 -6.41
CA LYS A 3 -15.16 10.51 -5.80
C LYS A 3 -15.13 10.63 -4.28
N TYR A 4 -14.00 10.26 -3.67
CA TYR A 4 -13.87 10.11 -2.22
C TYR A 4 -12.81 11.02 -1.60
N ARG A 5 -12.21 11.93 -2.39
CA ARG A 5 -11.12 12.81 -1.94
C ARG A 5 -11.45 13.65 -0.71
N ASP A 6 -12.69 14.09 -0.59
CA ASP A 6 -13.12 14.93 0.54
C ASP A 6 -13.77 14.14 1.69
N ASP A 7 -14.07 12.85 1.49
CA ASP A 7 -14.73 11.98 2.49
C ASP A 7 -14.36 10.51 2.24
N LEU A 8 -13.21 10.10 2.75
CA LEU A 8 -12.69 8.74 2.60
C LEU A 8 -13.59 7.73 3.34
N PRO A 9 -14.26 6.78 2.64
CA PRO A 9 -15.16 5.81 3.24
C PRO A 9 -14.50 4.98 4.36
N GLN A 10 -13.24 4.60 4.17
CA GLN A 10 -12.45 3.86 5.14
C GLN A 10 -12.12 4.67 6.40
N ARG A 11 -12.46 5.97 6.48
CA ARG A 11 -12.40 6.74 7.74
C ARG A 11 -13.65 6.53 8.60
N ARG A 12 -14.81 6.27 7.99
CA ARG A 12 -16.11 6.20 8.68
C ARG A 12 -16.41 4.87 9.37
N GLY A 13 -15.75 3.80 8.98
CA GLY A 13 -16.03 2.46 9.52
C GLY A 13 -15.84 1.39 8.46
N GLY A 14 -16.14 0.14 8.84
CA GLY A 14 -16.07 -1.00 7.93
C GLY A 14 -14.65 -1.48 7.66
N ILE A 15 -14.57 -2.66 7.06
CA ILE A 15 -13.32 -3.29 6.64
C ILE A 15 -13.07 -2.92 5.18
N PHE A 16 -11.82 -2.63 4.86
CA PHE A 16 -11.32 -2.38 3.51
C PHE A 16 -10.22 -3.38 3.22
N LEU A 17 -10.34 -4.08 2.10
CA LEU A 17 -9.28 -4.93 1.58
C LEU A 17 -8.36 -4.10 0.66
N THR A 18 -7.07 -4.45 0.61
CA THR A 18 -6.15 -4.02 -0.45
C THR A 18 -5.67 -5.25 -1.22
N ASP A 19 -4.92 -5.03 -2.29
CA ASP A 19 -4.24 -6.12 -3.00
C ASP A 19 -3.05 -6.69 -2.20
N GLY A 20 -2.33 -7.63 -2.82
CA GLY A 20 -1.18 -8.34 -2.24
C GLY A 20 0.16 -7.85 -2.78
N GLY A 21 1.12 -8.75 -2.96
CA GLY A 21 2.41 -8.46 -3.57
C GLY A 21 2.31 -8.52 -5.09
N MET A 22 2.01 -7.39 -5.74
CA MET A 22 1.79 -7.31 -7.19
C MET A 22 2.97 -7.83 -7.98
N GLU A 23 4.14 -7.23 -7.80
CA GLU A 23 5.34 -7.60 -8.55
C GLU A 23 5.74 -9.05 -8.29
N THR A 24 5.67 -9.52 -7.04
CA THR A 24 5.96 -10.92 -6.72
C THR A 24 4.95 -11.89 -7.36
N THR A 25 3.67 -11.52 -7.44
CA THR A 25 2.66 -12.34 -8.12
C THR A 25 2.92 -12.41 -9.61
N LEU A 26 3.10 -11.26 -10.26
CA LEU A 26 3.36 -11.17 -11.70
C LEU A 26 4.62 -11.95 -12.10
N ILE A 27 5.70 -11.83 -11.32
CA ILE A 27 6.97 -12.53 -11.60
C ILE A 27 6.86 -14.03 -11.32
N PHE A 28 6.48 -14.42 -10.10
CA PHE A 28 6.62 -15.81 -9.65
C PHE A 28 5.42 -16.72 -9.97
N HIS A 29 4.22 -16.16 -10.13
CA HIS A 29 3.03 -16.93 -10.49
C HIS A 29 2.66 -16.81 -11.96
N GLU A 30 2.89 -15.65 -12.57
CA GLU A 30 2.49 -15.39 -13.96
C GLU A 30 3.67 -15.40 -14.95
N GLY A 31 4.91 -15.46 -14.46
CA GLY A 31 6.11 -15.53 -15.30
C GLY A 31 6.40 -14.26 -16.10
N ILE A 32 5.87 -13.11 -15.64
CA ILE A 32 6.03 -11.81 -16.30
C ILE A 32 7.36 -11.19 -15.90
N GLU A 33 8.15 -10.79 -16.88
CA GLU A 33 9.35 -10.01 -16.64
C GLU A 33 9.01 -8.56 -16.33
N LEU A 34 9.42 -8.09 -15.15
CA LEU A 34 9.27 -6.69 -14.73
C LEU A 34 10.65 -6.04 -14.68
N PRO A 35 11.05 -5.26 -15.71
CA PRO A 35 12.34 -4.58 -15.70
C PRO A 35 12.41 -3.66 -14.49
N HIS A 36 13.51 -3.78 -13.73
CA HIS A 36 13.68 -3.07 -12.46
C HIS A 36 12.50 -3.21 -11.49
N PHE A 37 11.80 -4.37 -11.48
CA PHE A 37 10.68 -4.63 -10.57
C PHE A 37 9.58 -3.55 -10.67
N ALA A 38 9.38 -2.98 -11.85
CA ALA A 38 8.46 -1.86 -12.05
C ALA A 38 7.19 -2.33 -12.78
N ALA A 39 6.09 -2.51 -12.04
CA ALA A 39 4.81 -2.95 -12.61
C ALA A 39 4.18 -1.92 -13.57
N PHE A 40 4.44 -0.62 -13.39
CA PHE A 40 3.81 0.44 -14.18
C PHE A 40 4.07 0.33 -15.69
N VAL A 41 5.17 -0.31 -16.11
CA VAL A 41 5.53 -0.49 -17.52
C VAL A 41 4.49 -1.34 -18.27
N LEU A 42 3.76 -2.21 -17.56
CA LEU A 42 2.68 -3.01 -18.14
C LEU A 42 1.54 -2.15 -18.70
N LEU A 43 1.38 -0.92 -18.22
CA LEU A 43 0.33 -0.02 -18.72
C LEU A 43 0.58 0.48 -20.14
N ASP A 44 1.79 0.33 -20.71
CA ASP A 44 2.08 0.78 -22.06
C ASP A 44 1.60 -0.16 -23.16
N SER A 45 1.30 -1.43 -22.84
CA SER A 45 0.76 -2.39 -23.81
C SER A 45 -0.66 -2.82 -23.46
N ALA A 46 -1.42 -3.26 -24.48
CA ALA A 46 -2.77 -3.79 -24.26
C ALA A 46 -2.75 -5.10 -23.45
N GLU A 47 -1.73 -5.93 -23.70
CA GLU A 47 -1.50 -7.18 -22.99
C GLU A 47 -1.17 -6.95 -21.51
N GLY A 48 -0.25 -6.03 -21.21
CA GLY A 48 0.11 -5.70 -19.83
C GLY A 48 -1.05 -5.08 -19.05
N ARG A 49 -1.85 -4.22 -19.68
CA ARG A 49 -3.11 -3.73 -19.09
C ARG A 49 -4.08 -4.87 -18.79
N GLN A 50 -4.17 -5.88 -19.66
CA GLN A 50 -5.03 -7.03 -19.45
C GLN A 50 -4.51 -7.97 -18.35
N GLN A 51 -3.19 -8.10 -18.18
CA GLN A 51 -2.57 -8.79 -17.04
C GLN A 51 -2.90 -8.09 -15.72
N LEU A 52 -2.71 -6.77 -15.66
CA LEU A 52 -3.08 -5.97 -14.49
C LEU A 52 -4.58 -6.11 -14.15
N LYS A 53 -5.47 -6.09 -15.16
CA LYS A 53 -6.92 -6.31 -14.94
C LYS A 53 -7.21 -7.66 -14.28
N GLN A 54 -6.51 -8.73 -14.69
CA GLN A 54 -6.66 -10.06 -14.11
C GLN A 54 -6.12 -10.13 -12.68
N TYR A 55 -4.97 -9.51 -12.42
CA TYR A 55 -4.40 -9.37 -11.09
C TYR A 55 -5.42 -8.73 -10.13
N TYR A 56 -5.91 -7.53 -10.44
CA TYR A 56 -6.88 -6.84 -9.57
C TYR A 56 -8.21 -7.58 -9.44
N ALA A 57 -8.70 -8.21 -10.52
CA ALA A 57 -9.97 -8.93 -10.50
C ALA A 57 -9.99 -10.04 -9.43
N SER A 58 -8.87 -10.70 -9.18
CA SER A 58 -8.74 -11.76 -8.19
C SER A 58 -8.96 -11.25 -6.76
N TYR A 59 -8.38 -10.10 -6.40
CA TYR A 59 -8.57 -9.50 -5.07
C TYR A 59 -9.93 -8.83 -4.90
N LEU A 60 -10.38 -8.14 -5.95
CA LEU A 60 -11.69 -7.54 -5.94
C LEU A 60 -12.74 -8.63 -5.70
N ALA A 61 -12.67 -9.78 -6.40
CA ALA A 61 -13.58 -10.92 -6.19
C ALA A 61 -13.71 -11.33 -4.72
N VAL A 62 -12.57 -11.44 -4.01
CA VAL A 62 -12.54 -11.70 -2.57
C VAL A 62 -13.28 -10.62 -1.78
N ALA A 63 -13.06 -9.34 -2.10
CA ALA A 63 -13.75 -8.24 -1.43
C ALA A 63 -15.28 -8.29 -1.60
N ARG A 64 -15.80 -8.67 -2.78
CA ARG A 64 -17.25 -8.84 -2.99
C ARG A 64 -17.83 -10.03 -2.26
N GLU A 65 -17.12 -11.16 -2.26
CA GLU A 65 -17.52 -12.35 -1.53
C GLU A 65 -17.79 -12.01 -0.05
N HIS A 66 -16.92 -11.18 0.54
CA HIS A 66 -17.01 -10.77 1.94
C HIS A 66 -17.83 -9.48 2.16
N GLY A 67 -18.22 -8.80 1.08
CA GLY A 67 -18.97 -7.55 1.15
C GLY A 67 -18.23 -6.42 1.87
N VAL A 68 -16.92 -6.31 1.65
CA VAL A 68 -16.04 -5.28 2.22
C VAL A 68 -15.68 -4.22 1.17
N GLY A 69 -15.20 -3.05 1.63
CA GLY A 69 -14.66 -2.03 0.74
C GLY A 69 -13.30 -2.44 0.17
N PHE A 70 -12.79 -1.68 -0.80
CA PHE A 70 -11.48 -1.91 -1.40
C PHE A 70 -10.68 -0.61 -1.54
N VAL A 71 -9.41 -0.61 -1.16
CA VAL A 71 -8.46 0.45 -1.55
C VAL A 71 -7.68 -0.07 -2.75
N LEU A 72 -7.92 0.54 -3.89
CA LEU A 72 -7.35 0.18 -5.18
C LEU A 72 -6.10 1.04 -5.41
N ASP A 73 -4.94 0.46 -5.13
CA ASP A 73 -3.64 1.11 -5.28
C ASP A 73 -3.15 1.01 -6.73
N SER A 74 -2.60 2.10 -7.27
CA SER A 74 -2.05 2.10 -8.64
C SER A 74 -0.77 1.27 -8.73
N PRO A 75 -0.42 0.71 -9.90
CA PRO A 75 0.79 -0.09 -10.09
C PRO A 75 2.06 0.79 -10.21
N THR A 76 2.17 1.83 -9.39
CA THR A 76 3.10 2.97 -9.56
C THR A 76 4.17 3.07 -8.47
N TRP A 77 4.36 2.03 -7.67
CA TRP A 77 5.32 2.06 -6.55
C TRP A 77 6.73 2.49 -7.00
N ARG A 78 7.20 2.06 -8.19
CA ARG A 78 8.46 2.52 -8.81
C ARG A 78 8.30 3.59 -9.91
N ALA A 79 7.12 4.21 -10.08
CA ALA A 79 6.91 5.22 -11.13
C ALA A 79 7.43 6.63 -10.71
N ASN A 80 8.66 6.68 -10.22
CA ASN A 80 9.35 7.90 -9.76
C ASN A 80 10.55 8.25 -10.68
N PRO A 81 11.14 9.45 -10.58
CA PRO A 81 12.21 9.91 -11.48
C PRO A 81 13.42 8.98 -11.59
N ASP A 82 13.87 8.38 -10.48
CA ASP A 82 15.14 7.61 -10.45
C ASP A 82 14.97 6.26 -11.17
N TRP A 83 13.83 5.60 -10.99
CA TRP A 83 13.50 4.37 -11.70
C TRP A 83 13.02 4.64 -13.13
N GLY A 84 12.25 5.72 -13.33
CA GLY A 84 11.80 6.17 -14.65
C GLY A 84 12.96 6.41 -15.61
N ALA A 85 14.02 7.10 -15.16
CA ALA A 85 15.21 7.34 -15.96
C ALA A 85 15.91 6.04 -16.41
N LYS A 86 16.01 5.04 -15.52
CA LYS A 86 16.58 3.71 -15.85
C LYS A 86 15.76 2.96 -16.89
N LEU A 87 14.45 3.20 -16.90
CA LEU A 87 13.47 2.59 -17.80
C LEU A 87 13.23 3.42 -19.08
N GLY A 88 13.90 4.56 -19.24
CA GLY A 88 13.78 5.42 -20.43
C GLY A 88 12.59 6.38 -20.42
N TYR A 89 11.97 6.63 -19.27
CA TYR A 89 10.92 7.64 -19.09
C TYR A 89 11.53 8.99 -18.74
N ASP A 90 11.27 10.01 -19.56
CA ASP A 90 11.48 11.40 -19.17
C ASP A 90 10.37 11.89 -18.23
N ALA A 91 10.48 13.13 -17.74
CA ALA A 91 9.51 13.71 -16.81
C ALA A 91 8.08 13.77 -17.40
N SER A 92 7.94 13.98 -18.72
CA SER A 92 6.63 14.04 -19.37
C SER A 92 6.00 12.66 -19.49
N ALA A 93 6.79 11.66 -19.90
CA ALA A 93 6.37 10.27 -19.98
C ALA A 93 6.02 9.72 -18.58
N LEU A 94 6.81 10.07 -17.57
CA LEU A 94 6.55 9.68 -16.18
C LEU A 94 5.28 10.32 -15.62
N LYS A 95 5.02 11.60 -15.91
CA LYS A 95 3.74 12.24 -15.59
C LYS A 95 2.59 11.49 -16.28
N ALA A 96 2.70 11.26 -17.58
CA ALA A 96 1.66 10.62 -18.37
C ALA A 96 1.34 9.19 -17.91
N ILE A 97 2.34 8.40 -17.51
CA ILE A 97 2.10 7.04 -17.01
C ILE A 97 1.45 7.05 -15.62
N ASN A 98 1.81 7.97 -14.73
CA ASN A 98 1.16 8.11 -13.43
C ASN A 98 -0.31 8.56 -13.57
N VAL A 99 -0.62 9.51 -14.48
CA VAL A 99 -2.01 9.90 -14.80
C VAL A 99 -2.80 8.70 -15.33
N ARG A 100 -2.27 8.01 -16.37
CA ARG A 100 -2.93 6.84 -16.97
C ARG A 100 -3.13 5.69 -15.97
N SER A 101 -2.25 5.57 -14.98
CA SER A 101 -2.38 4.56 -13.93
C SER A 101 -3.65 4.78 -13.11
N ILE A 102 -3.97 6.03 -12.76
CA ILE A 102 -5.19 6.38 -12.03
C ILE A 102 -6.43 6.22 -12.91
N GLU A 103 -6.36 6.63 -14.18
CA GLU A 103 -7.45 6.43 -15.15
C GLU A 103 -7.77 4.94 -15.35
N PHE A 104 -6.73 4.10 -15.40
CA PHE A 104 -6.89 2.64 -15.46
C PHE A 104 -7.62 2.09 -14.22
N LEU A 105 -7.35 2.63 -13.03
CA LEU A 105 -8.08 2.26 -11.81
C LEU A 105 -9.53 2.77 -11.82
N GLU A 106 -9.81 3.89 -12.46
CA GLU A 106 -11.19 4.36 -12.68
C GLU A 106 -11.99 3.37 -13.51
N GLU A 107 -11.40 2.82 -14.58
CA GLU A 107 -12.05 1.77 -15.39
C GLU A 107 -12.41 0.55 -14.53
N LEU A 108 -11.49 0.12 -13.66
CA LEU A 108 -11.72 -0.98 -12.73
C LEU A 108 -12.84 -0.64 -11.75
N ARG A 109 -12.77 0.52 -11.09
CA ARG A 109 -13.79 0.99 -10.15
C ARG A 109 -15.17 1.00 -10.78
N ALA A 110 -15.32 1.54 -11.99
CA ALA A 110 -16.60 1.60 -12.70
C ALA A 110 -17.21 0.20 -12.92
N GLY A 111 -16.38 -0.80 -13.20
CA GLY A 111 -16.82 -2.19 -13.34
C GLY A 111 -17.22 -2.84 -12.00
N TRP A 112 -16.67 -2.37 -10.89
CA TRP A 112 -16.62 -3.13 -9.64
C TRP A 112 -17.41 -2.57 -8.47
N GLU A 113 -17.42 -1.27 -8.31
CA GLU A 113 -17.98 -0.60 -7.15
C GLU A 113 -19.51 -0.76 -7.08
N ARG A 114 -20.03 -1.04 -5.89
CA ARG A 114 -21.48 -1.23 -5.63
C ARG A 114 -21.86 -0.60 -4.28
N PRO A 115 -23.15 -0.32 -4.03
CA PRO A 115 -23.60 0.10 -2.69
C PRO A 115 -23.12 -0.88 -1.61
N GLY A 116 -22.46 -0.35 -0.57
CA GLY A 116 -21.90 -1.15 0.53
C GLY A 116 -20.50 -1.74 0.26
N ALA A 117 -19.94 -1.56 -0.94
CA ALA A 117 -18.58 -1.98 -1.31
C ALA A 117 -17.87 -0.86 -2.07
N SER A 118 -17.55 0.22 -1.34
CA SER A 118 -16.85 1.39 -1.89
C SER A 118 -15.45 1.01 -2.37
N CYS A 119 -15.04 1.59 -3.50
CA CYS A 119 -13.71 1.39 -4.06
C CYS A 119 -12.98 2.74 -4.12
N VAL A 120 -11.95 2.88 -3.28
CA VAL A 120 -11.16 4.11 -3.12
C VAL A 120 -9.93 3.98 -3.99
N ILE A 121 -9.70 4.94 -4.89
CA ILE A 121 -8.53 4.94 -5.76
C ILE A 121 -7.37 5.65 -5.06
N SER A 122 -6.27 4.94 -4.87
CA SER A 122 -5.07 5.40 -4.17
C SER A 122 -3.88 5.41 -5.11
N GLY A 123 -3.22 6.57 -5.24
CA GLY A 123 -1.93 6.68 -5.90
C GLY A 123 -0.84 6.05 -5.02
N ALA A 124 -0.29 4.91 -5.44
CA ALA A 124 0.78 4.23 -4.70
C ALA A 124 2.13 4.90 -4.96
N ILE A 125 2.78 5.32 -3.89
CA ILE A 125 4.11 5.95 -3.88
C ILE A 125 5.07 4.99 -3.19
N GLY A 126 6.18 4.64 -3.85
CA GLY A 126 7.29 3.97 -3.18
C GLY A 126 8.35 4.95 -2.70
N PRO A 127 9.31 4.49 -1.89
CA PRO A 127 10.48 5.30 -1.56
C PRO A 127 11.24 5.63 -2.85
N ARG A 128 11.98 6.73 -2.86
CA ARG A 128 12.89 7.10 -3.96
C ARG A 128 13.82 5.93 -4.32
N GLY A 129 14.42 5.33 -3.30
CA GLY A 129 15.40 4.27 -3.42
C GLY A 129 14.81 2.86 -3.40
N ASP A 130 15.56 1.95 -2.78
CA ASP A 130 15.12 0.58 -2.54
C ASP A 130 14.38 0.48 -1.19
N GLY A 131 13.25 -0.22 -1.16
CA GLY A 131 12.38 -0.34 0.02
C GLY A 131 12.97 -1.12 1.19
N TYR A 132 14.10 -1.80 1.01
CA TYR A 132 14.81 -2.51 2.10
C TYR A 132 16.14 -1.86 2.47
N LYS A 133 16.47 -0.71 1.88
CA LYS A 133 17.71 0.02 2.16
C LYS A 133 17.39 1.35 2.81
N ALA A 134 18.29 1.78 3.69
CA ALA A 134 18.18 3.06 4.36
C ALA A 134 18.20 4.19 3.31
N GLY A 135 17.07 4.90 3.19
CA GLY A 135 17.02 6.15 2.45
C GLY A 135 17.89 7.21 3.13
N ASN A 136 18.50 8.10 2.35
CA ASN A 136 19.21 9.26 2.88
C ASN A 136 18.70 10.50 2.15
N MET A 137 17.68 11.11 2.73
CA MET A 137 16.96 12.24 2.14
C MET A 137 16.44 13.11 3.28
N GLU A 138 16.59 14.42 3.13
CA GLU A 138 15.99 15.39 4.04
C GLU A 138 14.52 15.64 3.69
N ALA A 139 13.71 16.11 4.64
CA ALA A 139 12.28 16.25 4.44
C ALA A 139 11.90 17.20 3.29
N ASP A 140 12.64 18.31 3.14
CA ASP A 140 12.39 19.28 2.07
C ASP A 140 12.79 18.72 0.69
N GLU A 141 13.86 17.93 0.61
CA GLU A 141 14.25 17.22 -0.60
C GLU A 141 13.20 16.17 -1.00
N ALA A 142 12.65 15.46 -0.01
CA ALA A 142 11.57 14.50 -0.22
C ALA A 142 10.28 15.16 -0.73
N GLU A 143 9.93 16.33 -0.20
CA GLU A 143 8.77 17.10 -0.65
C GLU A 143 8.92 17.47 -2.13
N GLU A 144 10.06 18.05 -2.51
CA GLU A 144 10.35 18.42 -3.91
C GLU A 144 10.35 17.19 -4.84
N TYR A 145 10.97 16.09 -4.40
CA TYR A 145 11.08 14.86 -5.18
C TYR A 145 9.73 14.23 -5.53
N HIS A 146 8.84 14.12 -4.54
CA HIS A 146 7.57 13.38 -4.67
C HIS A 146 6.42 14.25 -5.21
N GLN A 147 6.57 15.58 -5.21
CA GLN A 147 5.53 16.53 -5.63
C GLN A 147 4.99 16.25 -7.04
N ALA A 148 5.87 15.97 -8.01
CA ALA A 148 5.46 15.77 -9.41
C ALA A 148 4.58 14.52 -9.59
N GLN A 149 4.90 13.42 -8.89
CA GLN A 149 4.13 12.19 -8.94
C GLN A 149 2.74 12.38 -8.30
N ILE A 150 2.69 13.03 -7.14
CA ILE A 150 1.43 13.35 -6.44
C ILE A 150 0.55 14.25 -7.29
N ALA A 151 1.12 15.29 -7.93
CA ALA A 151 0.38 16.17 -8.83
C ALA A 151 -0.23 15.39 -10.01
N ALA A 152 0.49 14.41 -10.56
CA ALA A 152 0.00 13.54 -11.62
C ALA A 152 -1.19 12.67 -11.14
N PHE A 153 -1.16 12.16 -9.91
CA PHE A 153 -2.28 11.43 -9.34
C PHE A 153 -3.52 12.31 -9.12
N VAL A 154 -3.31 13.56 -8.69
CA VAL A 154 -4.39 14.53 -8.54
C VAL A 154 -5.06 14.80 -9.89
N GLU A 155 -4.26 15.01 -10.94
CA GLU A 155 -4.71 15.22 -12.32
C GLU A 155 -5.49 14.01 -12.86
N GLY A 156 -5.00 12.78 -12.62
CA GLY A 156 -5.70 11.55 -12.99
C GLY A 156 -6.99 11.30 -12.19
N GLY A 157 -7.22 12.03 -11.09
CA GLY A 157 -8.44 11.96 -10.31
C GLY A 157 -8.39 10.98 -9.12
N ALA A 158 -7.21 10.70 -8.56
CA ALA A 158 -7.06 9.83 -7.39
C ALA A 158 -7.83 10.37 -6.18
N ASP A 159 -8.40 9.48 -5.37
CA ASP A 159 -9.09 9.89 -4.14
C ASP A 159 -8.11 10.18 -3.02
N MET A 160 -6.99 9.45 -2.97
CA MET A 160 -5.93 9.64 -2.00
C MET A 160 -4.58 9.20 -2.59
N VAL A 161 -3.51 9.40 -1.82
CA VAL A 161 -2.21 8.75 -2.06
C VAL A 161 -1.83 7.89 -0.87
N THR A 162 -1.12 6.80 -1.11
CA THR A 162 -0.51 6.00 -0.05
C THR A 162 0.96 5.79 -0.34
N ALA A 163 1.82 6.21 0.60
CA ALA A 163 3.25 5.93 0.55
C ALA A 163 3.53 4.61 1.23
N TYR A 164 4.17 3.68 0.53
CA TYR A 164 4.44 2.33 0.99
C TYR A 164 5.93 2.07 1.12
N THR A 165 6.27 1.24 2.11
CA THR A 165 7.63 0.73 2.33
C THR A 165 8.63 1.83 2.62
N LEU A 166 8.21 2.86 3.37
CA LEU A 166 9.13 3.92 3.77
C LEU A 166 10.08 3.40 4.86
N THR A 167 11.37 3.63 4.65
CA THR A 167 12.45 3.20 5.55
C THR A 167 12.97 4.32 6.44
N GLY A 168 12.45 5.54 6.30
CA GLY A 168 12.89 6.71 7.05
C GLY A 168 11.79 7.76 7.25
N ILE A 169 11.95 8.53 8.32
CA ILE A 169 10.97 9.54 8.78
C ILE A 169 10.92 10.75 7.84
N ASN A 170 12.08 11.25 7.40
CA ASN A 170 12.17 12.45 6.56
C ASN A 170 11.41 12.31 5.24
N GLU A 171 11.51 11.15 4.59
CA GLU A 171 10.78 10.90 3.35
C GLU A 171 9.27 10.87 3.57
N ALA A 172 8.80 10.29 4.69
CA ALA A 172 7.40 10.33 5.09
C ALA A 172 6.90 11.76 5.32
N ILE A 173 7.70 12.61 5.98
CA ILE A 173 7.38 14.03 6.19
C ILE A 173 7.23 14.75 4.84
N GLY A 174 8.20 14.59 3.94
CA GLY A 174 8.18 15.26 2.64
C GLY A 174 6.98 14.85 1.78
N ILE A 175 6.66 13.56 1.73
CA ILE A 175 5.46 13.07 1.01
C ILE A 175 4.17 13.63 1.62
N ALA A 176 4.06 13.65 2.95
CA ALA A 176 2.89 14.19 3.63
C ALA A 176 2.71 15.70 3.35
N ARG A 177 3.79 16.49 3.35
CA ARG A 177 3.77 17.91 2.99
C ARG A 177 3.37 18.12 1.52
N ALA A 178 3.96 17.35 0.60
CA ALA A 178 3.63 17.42 -0.82
C ALA A 178 2.15 17.08 -1.09
N ALA A 179 1.61 16.05 -0.43
CA ALA A 179 0.20 15.69 -0.53
C ALA A 179 -0.73 16.78 0.03
N ARG A 180 -0.38 17.36 1.19
CA ARG A 180 -1.10 18.50 1.77
C ARG A 180 -1.10 19.71 0.84
N ALA A 181 0.02 20.04 0.22
CA ALA A 181 0.14 21.14 -0.75
C ALA A 181 -0.78 20.94 -1.96
N GLN A 182 -0.95 19.69 -2.40
CA GLN A 182 -1.84 19.29 -3.50
C GLN A 182 -3.30 19.06 -3.05
N ARG A 183 -3.61 19.22 -1.76
CA ARG A 183 -4.95 18.99 -1.17
C ARG A 183 -5.50 17.60 -1.48
N ILE A 184 -4.64 16.58 -1.43
CA ILE A 184 -5.04 15.17 -1.54
C ILE A 184 -4.73 14.48 -0.21
N PRO A 185 -5.67 13.70 0.35
CA PRO A 185 -5.42 12.92 1.56
C PRO A 185 -4.26 11.94 1.35
N ALA A 186 -3.42 11.79 2.37
CA ALA A 186 -2.30 10.85 2.35
C ALA A 186 -2.41 9.82 3.47
N ALA A 187 -2.04 8.59 3.15
CA ALA A 187 -1.68 7.58 4.14
C ALA A 187 -0.19 7.25 4.02
N ILE A 188 0.44 6.95 5.15
CA ILE A 188 1.88 6.66 5.22
C ILE A 188 2.08 5.26 5.79
N SER A 189 2.88 4.44 5.14
CA SER A 189 3.17 3.08 5.59
C SER A 189 4.67 2.87 5.74
N PHE A 190 5.07 2.49 6.95
CA PHE A 190 6.44 2.14 7.27
C PHE A 190 6.66 0.63 7.13
N THR A 191 7.88 0.25 6.78
CA THR A 191 8.37 -1.12 6.95
C THR A 191 9.33 -1.19 8.13
N VAL A 192 9.48 -2.38 8.71
CA VAL A 192 10.39 -2.65 9.83
C VAL A 192 11.14 -3.94 9.63
N GLU A 193 12.33 -4.01 10.23
CA GLU A 193 13.12 -5.23 10.32
C GLU A 193 12.49 -6.23 11.33
N THR A 194 13.07 -7.42 11.42
CA THR A 194 12.60 -8.51 12.28
C THR A 194 12.53 -8.18 13.78
N ASN A 195 13.13 -7.06 14.20
CA ASN A 195 13.13 -6.54 15.56
C ASN A 195 12.08 -5.44 15.80
N GLY A 196 11.21 -5.16 14.83
CA GLY A 196 10.11 -4.18 14.94
C GLY A 196 10.56 -2.72 14.80
N ARG A 197 11.77 -2.48 14.30
CA ARG A 197 12.34 -1.14 14.09
C ARG A 197 12.55 -0.85 12.62
N LEU A 198 12.49 0.42 12.24
CA LEU A 198 12.92 0.86 10.92
C LEU A 198 14.41 0.51 10.72
N VAL A 199 14.86 0.51 9.47
CA VAL A 199 16.23 0.09 9.11
C VAL A 199 17.35 0.89 9.80
N LYS A 200 17.10 2.14 10.22
CA LYS A 200 18.04 2.98 10.98
C LYS A 200 17.86 2.87 12.51
N GLY A 201 16.94 2.03 12.98
CA GLY A 201 16.75 1.66 14.39
C GLY A 201 15.62 2.42 15.11
N GLU A 202 14.98 3.39 14.46
CA GLU A 202 13.83 4.10 15.01
C GLU A 202 12.65 3.14 15.23
N THR A 203 11.90 3.38 16.31
CA THR A 203 10.64 2.68 16.55
C THR A 203 9.52 3.23 15.66
N LEU A 204 8.49 2.41 15.43
CA LEU A 204 7.25 2.87 14.78
C LEU A 204 6.61 4.06 15.50
N ARG A 205 6.68 4.07 16.85
CA ARG A 205 6.18 5.19 17.66
C ARG A 205 6.91 6.49 17.35
N GLU A 206 8.24 6.47 17.42
CA GLU A 206 9.07 7.65 17.13
C GLU A 206 8.81 8.16 15.71
N ALA A 207 8.68 7.25 14.74
CA ALA A 207 8.38 7.59 13.36
C ALA A 207 7.02 8.27 13.20
N ILE A 208 5.95 7.66 13.71
CA ILE A 208 4.57 8.18 13.60
C ILE A 208 4.41 9.51 14.34
N GLU A 209 4.85 9.58 15.60
CA GLU A 209 4.72 10.79 16.42
C GLU A 209 5.56 11.95 15.84
N THR A 210 6.70 11.66 15.21
CA THR A 210 7.51 12.68 14.52
C THR A 210 6.81 13.15 13.25
N VAL A 211 6.33 12.25 12.38
CA VAL A 211 5.59 12.68 11.17
C VAL A 211 4.37 13.51 11.53
N ASP A 212 3.57 13.09 12.52
CA ASP A 212 2.40 13.86 12.95
C ASP A 212 2.82 15.25 13.48
N ARG A 213 3.88 15.34 14.30
CA ARG A 213 4.36 16.63 14.81
C ARG A 213 4.85 17.56 13.68
N GLU A 214 5.68 17.05 12.78
CA GLU A 214 6.34 17.87 11.74
C GLU A 214 5.42 18.21 10.55
N THR A 215 4.21 17.65 10.52
CA THR A 215 3.24 17.86 9.44
C THR A 215 1.87 18.30 9.94
N GLU A 216 1.74 18.60 11.24
CA GLU A 216 0.49 18.96 11.92
C GLU A 216 -0.59 17.88 11.79
N GLY A 217 -0.19 16.60 11.80
CA GLY A 217 -1.08 15.45 11.71
C GLY A 217 -1.74 15.30 10.34
N SER A 218 -1.12 15.83 9.28
CA SER A 218 -1.70 15.82 7.94
C SER A 218 -1.99 14.44 7.34
N PRO A 219 -1.24 13.35 7.64
CA PRO A 219 -1.64 12.01 7.20
C PRO A 219 -2.98 11.60 7.81
N GLU A 220 -3.88 11.04 7.01
CA GLU A 220 -5.17 10.53 7.48
C GLU A 220 -4.99 9.38 8.47
N TYR A 221 -4.00 8.54 8.20
CA TYR A 221 -3.62 7.39 9.01
C TYR A 221 -2.27 6.81 8.56
N PHE A 222 -1.75 5.90 9.38
CA PHE A 222 -0.57 5.13 9.09
C PHE A 222 -0.92 3.66 8.85
N LEU A 223 -0.05 2.95 8.13
CA LEU A 223 -0.06 1.50 8.02
C LEU A 223 1.33 0.93 8.34
N ILE A 224 1.39 -0.39 8.46
CA ILE A 224 2.65 -1.15 8.46
C ILE A 224 2.61 -2.05 7.23
N ASN A 225 3.63 -2.02 6.39
CA ASN A 225 3.69 -2.90 5.23
C ASN A 225 5.07 -3.49 5.01
N CYS A 226 5.12 -4.50 4.14
CA CYS A 226 6.36 -5.19 3.77
C CYS A 226 7.10 -5.86 4.94
N ALA A 227 6.42 -6.11 6.06
CA ALA A 227 6.90 -6.87 7.21
C ALA A 227 5.86 -7.92 7.61
N HIS A 228 6.30 -9.06 8.12
CA HIS A 228 5.37 -10.07 8.64
C HIS A 228 4.92 -9.68 10.07
N PRO A 229 3.69 -9.99 10.52
CA PRO A 229 3.22 -9.59 11.87
C PRO A 229 4.16 -10.00 13.01
N THR A 230 4.82 -11.15 12.90
CA THR A 230 5.84 -11.62 13.86
C THR A 230 7.01 -10.65 14.06
N HIS A 231 7.24 -9.74 13.13
CA HIS A 231 8.35 -8.78 13.21
C HIS A 231 7.99 -7.56 14.07
N PHE A 232 6.70 -7.24 14.21
CA PHE A 232 6.28 -5.97 14.82
C PHE A 232 5.18 -6.09 15.88
N GLU A 233 4.53 -7.25 16.03
CA GLU A 233 3.43 -7.42 16.99
C GLU A 233 3.85 -7.05 18.42
N ASP A 234 5.07 -7.41 18.83
CA ASP A 234 5.63 -7.08 20.15
C ASP A 234 5.96 -5.58 20.31
N ALA A 235 6.14 -4.84 19.21
CA ALA A 235 6.37 -3.40 19.24
C ALA A 235 5.09 -2.58 19.43
N LEU A 236 3.91 -3.21 19.29
CA LEU A 236 2.61 -2.56 19.42
C LEU A 236 2.02 -2.80 20.81
N LYS A 237 1.69 -1.72 21.51
CA LYS A 237 1.03 -1.79 22.82
C LYS A 237 -0.37 -1.20 22.77
N ALA A 238 -1.38 -2.03 23.03
CA ALA A 238 -2.78 -1.61 23.04
C ALA A 238 -3.03 -0.46 24.04
N GLY A 239 -3.87 0.50 23.64
CA GLY A 239 -4.25 1.65 24.44
C GLY A 239 -3.30 2.85 24.35
N GLU A 240 -2.15 2.74 23.66
CA GLU A 240 -1.29 3.90 23.41
C GLU A 240 -1.86 4.77 22.27
N ALA A 241 -1.87 6.09 22.44
CA ALA A 241 -2.53 7.02 21.52
C ALA A 241 -1.98 6.93 20.08
N TRP A 242 -0.67 6.74 19.91
CA TRP A 242 -0.06 6.62 18.58
C TRP A 242 -0.53 5.36 17.83
N THR A 243 -0.82 4.26 18.52
CA THR A 243 -1.33 3.02 17.88
C THR A 243 -2.71 3.22 17.25
N ALA A 244 -3.51 4.16 17.77
CA ALA A 244 -4.80 4.51 17.17
C ALA A 244 -4.67 5.22 15.82
N ARG A 245 -3.47 5.69 15.46
CA ARG A 245 -3.15 6.25 14.13
C ARG A 245 -2.89 5.15 13.09
N ILE A 246 -2.63 3.91 13.51
CA ILE A 246 -2.42 2.78 12.60
C ILE A 246 -3.78 2.20 12.20
N HIS A 247 -4.13 2.34 10.93
CA HIS A 247 -5.42 1.90 10.39
C HIS A 247 -5.33 0.60 9.60
N GLY A 248 -4.15 0.06 9.38
CA GLY A 248 -4.04 -1.17 8.61
C GLY A 248 -2.66 -1.77 8.51
N VAL A 249 -2.63 -2.94 7.89
CA VAL A 249 -1.43 -3.72 7.63
C VAL A 249 -1.50 -4.29 6.21
N ARG A 250 -0.37 -4.24 5.51
CA ARG A 250 -0.11 -4.96 4.25
C ARG A 250 1.13 -5.83 4.42
N ALA A 251 0.94 -7.01 4.97
CA ALA A 251 2.04 -7.83 5.47
C ALA A 251 2.75 -8.61 4.36
N ASN A 252 4.02 -8.93 4.56
CA ASN A 252 4.69 -9.99 3.79
C ASN A 252 4.11 -11.36 4.14
N ALA A 253 4.19 -12.30 3.20
CA ALA A 253 3.82 -13.69 3.45
C ALA A 253 4.87 -14.45 4.27
N SER A 254 6.15 -14.23 3.95
CA SER A 254 7.27 -14.92 4.59
C SER A 254 7.69 -14.23 5.89
N THR A 255 8.12 -15.04 6.86
CA THR A 255 8.73 -14.58 8.13
C THR A 255 10.21 -14.25 8.01
N LYS A 256 10.83 -14.47 6.84
CA LYS A 256 12.24 -14.14 6.58
C LYS A 256 12.52 -12.65 6.71
N SER A 257 13.79 -12.32 6.98
CA SER A 257 14.28 -10.94 6.97
C SER A 257 14.26 -10.36 5.55
N HIS A 258 14.30 -9.03 5.45
CA HIS A 258 14.39 -8.34 4.15
C HIS A 258 15.63 -8.78 3.35
N ALA A 259 16.78 -8.96 4.03
CA ALA A 259 18.02 -9.40 3.38
C ALA A 259 17.87 -10.80 2.74
N GLU A 260 17.23 -11.74 3.43
CA GLU A 260 16.97 -13.08 2.90
C GLU A 260 15.98 -13.07 1.72
N LEU A 261 15.02 -12.12 1.71
CA LEU A 261 14.05 -11.98 0.63
C LEU A 261 14.64 -11.29 -0.60
N ASP A 262 15.48 -10.26 -0.43
CA ASP A 262 16.12 -9.52 -1.53
C ASP A 262 17.04 -10.43 -2.36
N GLU A 263 17.68 -11.41 -1.73
CA GLU A 263 18.57 -12.38 -2.40
C GLU A 263 17.83 -13.65 -2.89
N SER A 264 16.50 -13.73 -2.70
CA SER A 264 15.75 -14.95 -3.00
C SER A 264 15.37 -15.06 -4.47
N VAL A 265 15.73 -16.19 -5.09
CA VAL A 265 15.32 -16.54 -6.46
C VAL A 265 14.03 -17.38 -6.51
N THR A 266 13.48 -17.75 -5.35
CA THR A 266 12.22 -18.50 -5.25
C THR A 266 11.26 -17.80 -4.32
N LEU A 267 9.98 -17.88 -4.64
CA LEU A 267 8.95 -17.32 -3.77
C LEU A 267 8.77 -18.16 -2.51
N ASP A 268 8.94 -17.53 -1.34
CA ASP A 268 8.45 -18.07 -0.08
C ASP A 268 7.03 -17.55 0.15
N SER A 269 6.04 -18.40 -0.08
CA SER A 269 4.63 -18.03 0.00
C SER A 269 4.05 -18.08 1.41
N GLY A 270 4.84 -18.39 2.45
CA GLY A 270 4.32 -18.48 3.83
C GLY A 270 3.10 -19.41 4.00
N ASP A 271 2.31 -19.16 5.03
CA ASP A 271 1.02 -19.84 5.30
C ASP A 271 -0.13 -18.81 5.33
N PRO A 272 -1.02 -18.80 4.31
CA PRO A 272 -2.20 -17.94 4.28
C PRO A 272 -3.07 -18.02 5.53
N SER A 273 -3.25 -19.23 6.09
CA SER A 273 -4.11 -19.44 7.26
C SER A 273 -3.48 -18.88 8.53
N ASP A 274 -2.16 -19.02 8.66
CA ASP A 274 -1.43 -18.40 9.77
C ASP A 274 -1.50 -16.88 9.70
N LEU A 275 -1.25 -16.31 8.52
CA LEU A 275 -1.35 -14.88 8.30
C LEU A 275 -2.75 -14.35 8.64
N GLY A 276 -3.80 -15.05 8.22
CA GLY A 276 -5.19 -14.69 8.56
C GLY A 276 -5.46 -14.67 10.07
N ARG A 277 -5.00 -15.67 10.82
CA ARG A 277 -5.13 -15.70 12.30
C ARG A 277 -4.39 -14.53 12.97
N ARG A 278 -3.21 -14.18 12.47
CA ARG A 278 -2.42 -13.05 12.99
C ARG A 278 -3.11 -11.72 12.75
N TYR A 279 -3.73 -11.55 11.57
CA TYR A 279 -4.56 -10.38 11.29
C TYR A 279 -5.75 -10.28 12.23
N LEU A 280 -6.42 -11.39 12.54
CA LEU A 280 -7.50 -11.40 13.53
C LEU A 280 -7.00 -10.92 14.91
N ASN A 281 -5.89 -11.48 15.40
CA ASN A 281 -5.31 -11.07 16.69
C ASN A 281 -4.94 -9.59 16.73
N LEU A 282 -4.33 -9.07 15.66
CA LEU A 282 -4.01 -7.64 15.53
C LEU A 282 -5.27 -6.79 15.58
N ARG A 283 -6.35 -7.18 14.89
CA ARG A 283 -7.59 -6.41 14.87
C ARG A 283 -8.34 -6.42 16.19
N ASP A 284 -8.33 -7.55 16.89
CA ASP A 284 -8.94 -7.68 18.21
C ASP A 284 -8.23 -6.76 19.22
N ALA A 285 -6.89 -6.66 19.14
CA ALA A 285 -6.10 -5.76 19.98
C ALA A 285 -6.15 -4.29 19.53
N PHE A 286 -6.29 -4.03 18.22
CA PHE A 286 -6.24 -2.71 17.61
C PHE A 286 -7.44 -2.48 16.68
N PRO A 287 -8.63 -2.12 17.20
CA PRO A 287 -9.87 -2.01 16.41
C PRO A 287 -9.87 -0.97 15.29
N LYS A 288 -8.88 -0.07 15.25
CA LYS A 288 -8.68 0.89 14.14
C LYS A 288 -8.02 0.24 12.92
N MET A 289 -7.36 -0.91 13.09
CA MET A 289 -6.81 -1.71 11.99
C MET A 289 -7.95 -2.35 11.20
N ARG A 290 -8.33 -1.70 10.11
CA ARG A 290 -9.46 -2.10 9.26
C ARG A 290 -9.12 -2.11 7.78
N ILE A 291 -7.94 -1.63 7.41
CA ILE A 291 -7.38 -1.75 6.07
C ILE A 291 -6.45 -2.97 6.09
N LEU A 292 -6.87 -4.03 5.40
CA LEU A 292 -6.23 -5.33 5.47
C LEU A 292 -5.74 -5.69 4.07
N GLY A 293 -4.53 -6.19 3.93
CA GLY A 293 -4.08 -6.72 2.66
C GLY A 293 -2.70 -7.32 2.76
N GLY A 294 -2.00 -7.39 1.65
CA GLY A 294 -0.71 -8.04 1.59
C GLY A 294 0.35 -7.22 0.86
N CYS A 295 1.58 -7.68 0.99
CA CYS A 295 2.76 -7.17 0.30
C CYS A 295 3.55 -8.36 -0.27
N CYS A 296 4.88 -8.28 -0.35
CA CYS A 296 5.71 -9.30 -1.01
C CYS A 296 5.38 -10.73 -0.56
N GLY A 297 5.22 -11.62 -1.54
CA GLY A 297 4.90 -13.04 -1.31
C GLY A 297 3.43 -13.36 -1.08
N THR A 298 2.58 -12.35 -0.82
CA THR A 298 1.14 -12.56 -0.67
C THR A 298 0.41 -12.50 -2.02
N ASP A 299 -0.64 -13.30 -2.15
CA ASP A 299 -1.52 -13.35 -3.31
C ASP A 299 -3.01 -13.31 -2.89
N HIS A 300 -3.92 -13.53 -3.84
CA HIS A 300 -5.36 -13.55 -3.56
C HIS A 300 -5.79 -14.64 -2.55
N ARG A 301 -5.03 -15.74 -2.39
CA ARG A 301 -5.31 -16.79 -1.40
C ARG A 301 -5.08 -16.27 0.02
N HIS A 302 -4.04 -15.45 0.20
CA HIS A 302 -3.76 -14.75 1.45
C HIS A 302 -4.84 -13.72 1.78
N ALA A 303 -5.22 -12.91 0.79
CA ALA A 303 -6.29 -11.92 0.95
C ALA A 303 -7.60 -12.61 1.37
N LYS A 304 -7.93 -13.75 0.76
CA LYS A 304 -9.09 -14.56 1.17
C LYS A 304 -8.95 -15.07 2.61
N ALA A 305 -7.84 -15.67 2.99
CA ALA A 305 -7.65 -16.18 4.34
C ALA A 305 -7.70 -15.08 5.43
N ILE A 306 -7.18 -13.89 5.12
CA ILE A 306 -7.30 -12.69 5.96
C ILE A 306 -8.76 -12.30 6.11
N CYS A 307 -9.51 -12.22 5.01
CA CYS A 307 -10.94 -11.90 5.05
C CYS A 307 -11.77 -12.96 5.79
N ASP A 308 -11.55 -14.25 5.52
CA ASP A 308 -12.25 -15.36 6.18
C ASP A 308 -12.05 -15.30 7.72
N ALA A 309 -10.85 -14.92 8.17
CA ALA A 309 -10.55 -14.78 9.60
C ALA A 309 -11.12 -13.49 10.21
N CYS A 310 -11.11 -12.37 9.48
CA CYS A 310 -11.37 -11.04 10.02
C CYS A 310 -12.81 -10.55 9.83
N VAL A 311 -13.50 -11.01 8.79
CA VAL A 311 -14.84 -10.54 8.45
C VAL A 311 -15.85 -11.52 9.04
N PRO A 312 -16.72 -11.09 9.99
CA PRO A 312 -17.77 -11.95 10.49
C PRO A 312 -18.66 -12.43 9.33
N PRO A 313 -19.16 -13.68 9.34
CA PRO A 313 -20.12 -14.13 8.35
C PRO A 313 -21.30 -13.16 8.33
N ARG A 314 -21.72 -12.72 7.13
CA ARG A 314 -22.96 -11.94 7.01
C ARG A 314 -24.08 -12.78 7.63
N ALA A 315 -24.73 -12.25 8.67
CA ALA A 315 -25.96 -12.84 9.15
C ALA A 315 -26.92 -12.90 7.95
N LEU A 316 -27.30 -14.13 7.54
CA LEU A 316 -28.35 -14.31 6.55
C LEU A 316 -29.58 -13.62 7.13
N SER A 317 -30.00 -12.52 6.51
CA SER A 317 -31.33 -11.97 6.79
C SER A 317 -32.33 -13.03 6.35
N ALA A 318 -33.07 -13.55 7.32
CA ALA A 318 -34.20 -14.44 7.09
C ALA A 318 -35.35 -13.72 6.37
#